data_AF-A2EXE6-F1
#
_entry.id   AF-A2EXE6-F1
#
_cell.length_a   1.000
_cell.length_b   1.000
_cell.length_c   1.000
_cell.angle_alpha   90.00
_cell.angle_beta   90.00
_cell.angle_gamma   90.00
#
_symmetry.space_group_name_H-M   'P 1'
#
loop_
_entity.id
_entity.type
_entity.pdbx_description
1 polymer ?
#
loop_
_entity_poly.entity_id
_entity_poly.type
_entity_poly.pdbx_seq_one_letter_code
_entity_poly.pdbx_strand_id
1 'polypeptide(L)'
;MSVSGQPAIKDEMSFSDIKPIKLFEYLSQVSKIIWDVNSNNILQSSSQIIDLIKTNKISGQTALRIIDTFSTMLVKKIGLFAELYKNITDQFSYNMKPNSLLYRLLDREVKSWETEQILNVYPKESPLYYIAWDKVDDLKSKFPNLDVNMESRHELTPLDCAIRFGSELCFVYLKNKGAKYTKYSEKYAVQGGNQNIFMQMIEDGKSFDHMISSRNASLNI
;
A
#
# COMPACT_ATOMS: atom_id res chain seq x y z
N MET A 1 -36.62 44.13 -22.67
CA MET A 1 -36.29 42.85 -23.32
C MET A 1 -35.14 42.22 -22.57
N SER A 2 -35.47 41.22 -21.76
CA SER A 2 -34.55 40.40 -20.98
C SER A 2 -34.39 39.05 -21.68
N VAL A 3 -33.15 38.57 -21.85
CA VAL A 3 -32.88 37.13 -21.90
C VAL A 3 -31.56 36.88 -21.16
N SER A 4 -31.74 36.33 -19.97
CA SER A 4 -30.78 35.59 -19.15
C SER A 4 -30.34 34.30 -19.82
N GLY A 5 -29.14 33.82 -19.49
CA GLY A 5 -28.81 32.41 -19.68
C GLY A 5 -27.33 32.09 -19.62
N GLN A 6 -26.75 32.05 -18.42
CA GLN A 6 -25.61 31.16 -18.18
C GLN A 6 -26.15 29.71 -18.16
N PRO A 7 -25.50 28.75 -18.84
CA PRO A 7 -25.72 27.35 -18.53
C PRO A 7 -24.87 26.96 -17.33
N ALA A 8 -25.53 26.75 -16.19
CA ALA A 8 -24.97 26.02 -15.06
C ALA A 8 -24.66 24.58 -15.50
N ILE A 9 -23.40 24.18 -15.43
CA ILE A 9 -22.99 22.79 -15.67
C ILE A 9 -23.10 22.04 -14.34
N LYS A 10 -24.26 21.37 -14.24
CA LYS A 10 -24.51 19.99 -13.78
C LYS A 10 -23.76 19.46 -12.57
N ASP A 11 -24.53 19.34 -11.48
CA ASP A 11 -24.62 18.22 -10.55
C ASP A 11 -23.30 17.52 -10.22
N GLU A 12 -22.63 18.03 -9.19
CA GLU A 12 -21.80 17.20 -8.32
C GLU A 12 -22.65 16.01 -7.85
N MET A 13 -22.30 14.82 -8.32
CA MET A 13 -22.96 13.59 -7.94
C MET A 13 -22.69 13.36 -6.45
N SER A 14 -23.65 13.74 -5.60
CA SER A 14 -23.57 13.52 -4.16
C SER A 14 -23.62 12.02 -3.87
N PHE A 15 -22.48 11.46 -3.47
CA PHE A 15 -22.37 10.06 -3.04
C PHE A 15 -22.90 9.81 -1.63
N SER A 16 -23.50 10.83 -0.98
CA SER A 16 -24.02 10.74 0.39
C SER A 16 -25.08 9.65 0.58
N ASP A 17 -25.77 9.26 -0.50
CA ASP A 17 -27.01 8.48 -0.42
C ASP A 17 -26.89 7.05 -0.97
N ILE A 18 -25.73 6.66 -1.51
CA ILE A 18 -25.53 5.29 -1.99
C ILE A 18 -25.24 4.39 -0.79
N LYS A 19 -26.26 3.65 -0.34
CA LYS A 19 -26.06 2.53 0.59
C LYS A 19 -25.11 1.52 -0.07
N PRO A 20 -23.95 1.21 0.52
CA PRO A 20 -23.11 0.14 0.01
C PRO A 20 -23.95 -1.14 -0.10
N ILE A 21 -23.89 -1.83 -1.23
CA ILE A 21 -24.40 -3.21 -1.28
C ILE A 21 -23.70 -3.95 -0.14
N LYS A 22 -24.42 -4.67 0.71
CA LYS A 22 -23.92 -5.34 1.93
C LYS A 22 -22.58 -6.10 1.74
N LEU A 23 -22.32 -6.60 0.54
CA LEU A 23 -21.04 -7.16 0.14
C LEU A 23 -19.86 -6.18 0.30
N PHE A 24 -19.99 -4.93 -0.15
CA PHE A 24 -18.97 -3.89 -0.02
C PHE A 24 -18.68 -3.54 1.44
N GLU A 25 -19.67 -3.60 2.34
CA GLU A 25 -19.45 -3.39 3.77
C GLU A 25 -18.49 -4.46 4.33
N TYR A 26 -18.70 -5.72 3.97
CA TYR A 26 -17.81 -6.80 4.42
C TYR A 26 -16.44 -6.77 3.75
N LEU A 27 -16.36 -6.40 2.47
CA LEU A 27 -15.06 -6.19 1.81
C LEU A 27 -14.28 -5.06 2.49
N SER A 28 -14.94 -3.93 2.78
CA SER A 28 -14.35 -2.81 3.51
C SER A 28 -13.88 -3.22 4.90
N GLN A 29 -14.70 -4.00 5.63
CA GLN A 29 -14.32 -4.53 6.94
C GLN A 29 -13.06 -5.39 6.87
N VAL A 30 -12.99 -6.33 5.91
CA VAL A 30 -11.81 -7.19 5.71
C VAL A 30 -10.59 -6.37 5.33
N SER A 31 -10.74 -5.42 4.40
CA SER A 31 -9.67 -4.50 4.01
C SER A 31 -9.13 -3.71 5.20
N LYS A 32 -9.99 -3.23 6.09
CA LYS A 32 -9.57 -2.52 7.32
C LYS A 32 -8.79 -3.43 8.27
N ILE A 33 -9.29 -4.65 8.51
CA ILE A 33 -8.59 -5.64 9.35
C ILE A 33 -7.19 -5.93 8.78
N ILE A 34 -7.08 -6.14 7.46
CA ILE A 34 -5.79 -6.42 6.80
C ILE A 34 -4.87 -5.20 6.83
N TRP A 35 -5.38 -3.99 6.65
CA TRP A 35 -4.60 -2.75 6.73
C TRP A 35 -3.94 -2.61 8.11
N ASP A 36 -4.72 -2.85 9.16
CA ASP A 36 -4.34 -2.64 10.56
C ASP A 36 -3.54 -3.82 11.16
N VAL A 37 -3.28 -4.88 10.40
CA VAL A 37 -2.56 -6.05 10.90
C VAL A 37 -1.14 -5.70 11.34
N ASN A 38 -0.73 -6.26 12.48
CA ASN A 38 0.58 -6.17 13.09
C ASN A 38 0.87 -7.43 13.94
N SER A 39 2.07 -7.52 14.52
CA SER A 39 2.49 -8.67 15.33
C SER A 39 1.61 -8.92 16.57
N ASN A 40 0.95 -7.89 17.10
CA ASN A 40 0.17 -7.99 18.34
C ASN A 40 -1.27 -8.44 18.10
N ASN A 41 -1.80 -8.24 16.89
CA ASN A 41 -3.21 -8.50 16.57
C ASN A 41 -3.41 -9.55 15.46
N ILE A 42 -2.36 -10.20 14.97
CA ILE A 42 -2.47 -11.12 13.82
C ILE A 42 -3.42 -12.29 14.08
N LEU A 43 -3.40 -12.88 15.28
CA LEU A 43 -4.31 -13.97 15.65
C LEU A 43 -5.76 -13.49 15.69
N GLN A 44 -6.02 -12.35 16.33
CA GLN A 44 -7.34 -11.74 16.37
C GLN A 44 -7.86 -11.40 14.97
N SER A 45 -7.01 -10.80 14.14
CA SER A 45 -7.31 -10.45 12.74
C SER A 45 -7.65 -11.71 11.93
N SER A 46 -6.87 -12.78 12.11
CA SER A 46 -7.13 -14.09 11.49
C SER A 46 -8.52 -14.61 11.89
N SER A 47 -8.83 -14.64 13.20
CA SER A 47 -10.12 -15.10 13.70
C SER A 47 -11.29 -14.28 13.14
N GLN A 48 -11.17 -12.95 13.12
CA GLN A 48 -12.22 -12.08 12.58
C GLN A 48 -12.50 -12.35 11.09
N ILE A 49 -11.47 -12.54 10.27
CA ILE A 49 -11.63 -12.86 8.85
C ILE A 49 -12.23 -14.28 8.68
N ILE A 50 -11.76 -15.25 9.47
CA ILE A 50 -12.29 -16.63 9.47
C ILE A 50 -13.79 -16.63 9.81
N ASP A 51 -14.23 -15.83 10.78
CA ASP A 51 -15.64 -15.73 11.16
C ASP A 51 -16.50 -15.14 10.03
N LEU A 52 -15.99 -14.13 9.31
CA LEU A 52 -16.65 -13.59 8.13
C LEU A 52 -16.79 -14.64 7.02
N ILE A 53 -15.78 -15.51 6.84
CA ILE A 53 -15.83 -16.62 5.89
C ILE A 53 -16.84 -17.69 6.34
N LYS A 54 -16.77 -18.13 7.59
CA LYS A 54 -17.68 -19.16 8.16
C LYS A 54 -19.14 -18.73 8.12
N THR A 55 -19.42 -17.44 8.28
CA THR A 55 -20.77 -16.88 8.21
C THR A 55 -21.21 -16.53 6.79
N ASN A 56 -20.45 -16.94 5.76
CA ASN A 56 -20.70 -16.69 4.34
C ASN A 56 -20.87 -15.20 3.98
N LYS A 57 -20.30 -14.30 4.79
CA LYS A 57 -20.31 -12.85 4.51
C LYS A 57 -19.35 -12.51 3.38
N ILE A 58 -18.26 -13.27 3.25
CA ILE A 58 -17.32 -13.26 2.13
C ILE A 58 -16.83 -14.68 1.84
N SER A 59 -16.34 -14.92 0.62
CA SER A 59 -15.67 -16.19 0.31
C SER A 59 -14.23 -16.19 0.81
N GLY A 60 -13.68 -17.35 1.15
CA GLY A 60 -12.27 -17.46 1.51
C GLY A 60 -11.33 -17.06 0.37
N GLN A 61 -11.67 -17.37 -0.88
CA GLN A 61 -10.91 -16.92 -2.05
C GLN A 61 -10.85 -15.39 -2.14
N THR A 62 -11.95 -14.71 -1.83
CA THR A 62 -12.01 -13.25 -1.79
C THR A 62 -11.08 -12.70 -0.71
N ALA A 63 -11.11 -13.25 0.52
CA ALA A 63 -10.18 -12.84 1.58
C ALA A 63 -8.72 -13.00 1.15
N LEU A 64 -8.36 -14.17 0.61
CA LEU A 64 -6.99 -14.46 0.17
C LEU A 64 -6.53 -13.51 -0.95
N ARG A 65 -7.40 -13.15 -1.90
CA ARG A 65 -7.08 -12.15 -2.94
C ARG A 65 -6.87 -10.75 -2.38
N ILE A 66 -7.64 -10.35 -1.36
CA ILE A 66 -7.44 -9.04 -0.70
C ILE A 66 -6.09 -9.03 0.02
N ILE A 67 -5.79 -10.07 0.79
CA ILE A 67 -4.48 -10.21 1.46
C ILE A 67 -3.35 -10.14 0.43
N ASP A 68 -3.48 -10.89 -0.66
CA ASP A 68 -2.51 -10.91 -1.74
C ASP A 68 -2.32 -9.52 -2.37
N THR A 69 -3.40 -8.77 -2.58
CA THR A 69 -3.34 -7.39 -3.08
C THR A 69 -2.59 -6.47 -2.12
N PHE A 70 -2.94 -6.51 -0.84
CA PHE A 70 -2.29 -5.70 0.20
C PHE A 70 -0.82 -6.05 0.36
N SER A 71 -0.46 -7.31 0.16
CA SER A 71 0.92 -7.78 0.21
C SER A 71 1.84 -7.09 -0.80
N THR A 72 1.30 -6.69 -1.96
CA THR A 72 2.05 -5.93 -2.97
C THR A 72 2.20 -4.45 -2.63
N MET A 73 1.25 -3.90 -1.87
CA MET A 73 1.21 -2.49 -1.51
C MET A 73 2.05 -2.22 -0.26
N LEU A 74 1.92 -3.07 0.76
CA LEU A 74 2.51 -2.91 2.07
C LEU A 74 3.63 -3.93 2.28
N VAL A 75 4.62 -3.94 1.38
CA VAL A 75 5.67 -4.98 1.33
C VAL A 75 6.50 -5.07 2.63
N LYS A 76 6.58 -4.02 3.45
CA LYS A 76 7.23 -4.07 4.78
C LYS A 76 6.50 -5.00 5.77
N LYS A 77 5.21 -5.28 5.53
CA LYS A 77 4.38 -6.20 6.30
C LYS A 77 4.27 -7.60 5.66
N ILE A 78 5.07 -7.89 4.63
CA ILE A 78 4.92 -9.14 3.85
C ILE A 78 4.98 -10.41 4.70
N GLY A 79 5.82 -10.44 5.74
CA GLY A 79 5.88 -11.56 6.69
C GLY A 79 4.57 -11.76 7.47
N LEU A 80 3.94 -10.67 7.91
CA LEU A 80 2.63 -10.71 8.58
C LEU A 80 1.54 -11.20 7.63
N PHE A 81 1.57 -10.77 6.37
CA PHE A 81 0.60 -11.25 5.39
C PHE A 81 0.80 -12.73 5.04
N ALA A 82 2.04 -13.23 5.02
CA ALA A 82 2.31 -14.66 4.84
C ALA A 82 1.71 -15.48 5.98
N GLU A 83 1.90 -15.04 7.23
CA GLU A 83 1.31 -15.71 8.39
C GLU A 83 -0.22 -15.63 8.38
N LEU A 84 -0.80 -14.45 8.10
CA LEU A 84 -2.25 -14.28 8.01
C LEU A 84 -2.86 -15.15 6.89
N TYR A 85 -2.22 -15.16 5.72
CA TYR A 85 -2.63 -16.00 4.57
C TYR A 85 -2.62 -17.48 4.97
N LYS A 86 -1.53 -17.93 5.61
CA LYS A 86 -1.37 -19.31 6.07
C LYS A 86 -2.43 -19.71 7.10
N ASN A 87 -2.70 -18.86 8.10
CA ASN A 87 -3.73 -19.10 9.12
C ASN A 87 -5.10 -19.35 8.49
N ILE A 88 -5.44 -18.61 7.43
CA ILE A 88 -6.70 -18.78 6.70
C ILE A 88 -6.66 -20.03 5.81
N THR A 89 -5.59 -20.26 5.06
CA THR A 89 -5.51 -21.45 4.18
C THR A 89 -5.52 -22.76 4.96
N ASP A 90 -4.83 -22.82 6.10
CA ASP A 90 -4.74 -24.01 6.95
C ASP A 90 -6.11 -24.34 7.58
N GLN A 91 -6.90 -23.32 7.92
CA GLN A 91 -8.23 -23.49 8.51
C GLN A 91 -9.27 -24.08 7.54
N PHE A 92 -9.13 -23.86 6.24
CA PHE A 92 -10.12 -24.23 5.22
C PHE A 92 -9.56 -25.17 4.14
N SER A 93 -8.29 -25.57 4.26
CA SER A 93 -7.58 -26.39 3.26
C SER A 93 -7.60 -25.78 1.85
N TYR A 94 -7.48 -24.46 1.74
CA TYR A 94 -7.46 -23.78 0.43
C TYR A 94 -6.12 -24.00 -0.30
N ASN A 95 -6.19 -24.42 -1.56
CA ASN A 95 -5.03 -24.51 -2.45
C ASN A 95 -5.04 -23.36 -3.48
N MET A 96 -4.94 -22.12 -2.98
CA MET A 96 -4.82 -20.94 -3.83
C MET A 96 -3.39 -20.42 -3.78
N LYS A 97 -2.78 -20.24 -4.96
CA LYS A 97 -1.45 -19.65 -5.10
C LYS A 97 -1.58 -18.12 -5.10
N PRO A 98 -0.92 -17.40 -4.17
CA PRO A 98 -0.87 -15.95 -4.19
C PRO A 98 0.11 -15.43 -5.28
N ASN A 99 0.26 -14.12 -5.38
CA ASN A 99 1.23 -13.46 -6.25
C ASN A 99 2.66 -13.89 -5.96
N SER A 100 3.59 -13.52 -6.85
CA SER A 100 4.97 -14.00 -6.83
C SER A 100 5.74 -13.72 -5.53
N LEU A 101 5.51 -12.61 -4.83
CA LEU A 101 6.27 -12.28 -3.63
C LEU A 101 5.78 -13.06 -2.41
N LEU A 102 4.46 -13.05 -2.19
CA LEU A 102 3.82 -13.77 -1.10
C LEU A 102 3.96 -15.30 -1.30
N TYR A 103 3.85 -15.76 -2.55
CA TYR A 103 4.06 -17.16 -2.92
C TYR A 103 5.46 -17.64 -2.54
N ARG A 104 6.50 -16.85 -2.86
CA ARG A 104 7.88 -17.21 -2.51
C ARG A 104 8.08 -17.36 -1.00
N LEU A 105 7.43 -16.57 -0.16
CA LEU A 105 7.55 -16.75 1.29
C LEU A 105 6.80 -17.96 1.84
N LEU A 106 5.72 -18.36 1.17
CA LEU A 106 4.93 -19.52 1.55
C LEU A 106 5.51 -20.84 1.02
N ASP A 107 6.36 -20.76 0.00
CA ASP A 107 7.02 -21.90 -0.60
C ASP A 107 8.08 -22.47 0.36
N ARG A 108 7.94 -23.76 0.69
CA ARG A 108 8.75 -24.46 1.69
C ARG A 108 10.20 -24.69 1.24
N GLU A 109 10.48 -24.56 -0.05
CA GLU A 109 11.81 -24.78 -0.63
C GLU A 109 12.68 -23.52 -0.63
N VAL A 110 12.14 -22.36 -0.24
CA VAL A 110 12.91 -21.11 -0.22
C VAL A 110 13.94 -21.12 0.89
N LYS A 111 15.19 -20.77 0.53
CA LYS A 111 16.30 -20.79 1.48
C LYS A 111 16.15 -19.65 2.49
N SER A 112 16.70 -19.84 3.69
CA SER A 112 16.64 -18.83 4.77
C SER A 112 17.20 -17.45 4.34
N TRP A 113 18.29 -17.43 3.57
CA TRP A 113 18.89 -16.20 3.06
C TRP A 113 18.02 -15.47 2.02
N GLU A 114 17.21 -16.20 1.25
CA GLU A 114 16.26 -15.61 0.30
C GLU A 114 15.07 -15.00 1.04
N THR A 115 14.63 -15.65 2.12
CA THR A 115 13.58 -15.12 3.01
C THR A 115 14.00 -13.78 3.58
N GLU A 116 15.23 -13.68 4.10
CA GLU A 116 15.77 -12.43 4.62
C GLU A 116 15.81 -11.32 3.55
N GLN A 117 16.18 -11.65 2.32
CA GLN A 117 16.17 -10.69 1.21
C GLN A 117 14.75 -10.21 0.88
N ILE A 118 13.78 -11.11 0.86
CA ILE A 118 12.36 -10.76 0.63
C ILE A 118 11.85 -9.83 1.74
N LEU A 119 12.18 -10.12 3.00
CA LEU A 119 11.74 -9.33 4.15
C LEU A 119 12.37 -7.93 4.20
N ASN A 120 13.63 -7.78 3.78
CA ASN A 120 14.33 -6.50 3.85
C ASN A 120 13.96 -5.52 2.73
N VAL A 121 13.18 -5.94 1.72
CA VAL A 121 12.74 -5.19 0.52
C VAL A 121 13.89 -4.78 -0.41
N TYR A 122 14.99 -4.27 0.15
CA TYR A 122 16.23 -3.90 -0.51
C TYR A 122 17.44 -4.55 0.18
N PRO A 123 18.58 -4.69 -0.51
CA PRO A 123 19.84 -5.12 0.12
C PRO A 123 20.24 -4.18 1.26
N LYS A 124 20.65 -4.74 2.41
CA LYS A 124 21.00 -3.97 3.63
C LYS A 124 22.11 -2.93 3.44
N GLU A 125 22.96 -3.10 2.45
CA GLU A 125 24.04 -2.17 2.12
C GLU A 125 23.65 -1.13 1.05
N SER A 126 22.37 -1.02 0.69
CA SER A 126 21.89 -0.03 -0.28
C SER A 126 21.28 1.20 0.42
N PRO A 127 21.41 2.42 -0.15
CA PRO A 127 20.73 3.60 0.37
C PRO A 127 19.21 3.42 0.51
N LEU A 128 18.59 2.72 -0.45
CA LEU A 128 17.14 2.47 -0.47
C LEU A 128 16.68 1.62 0.72
N TYR A 129 17.53 0.74 1.24
CA TYR A 129 17.22 0.01 2.48
C TYR A 129 17.07 0.99 3.66
N TYR A 130 18.06 1.85 3.90
CA TYR A 130 17.99 2.80 5.01
C TYR A 130 16.82 3.77 4.86
N ILE A 131 16.54 4.20 3.62
CA ILE A 131 15.37 5.03 3.33
C ILE A 131 14.07 4.28 3.62
N ALA A 132 13.90 3.07 3.07
CA ALA A 132 12.66 2.28 3.26
C ALA A 132 12.39 1.97 4.73
N TRP A 133 13.42 1.88 5.56
CA TRP A 133 13.33 1.63 7.00
C TRP A 133 13.41 2.89 7.89
N ASP A 134 13.36 4.07 7.28
CA ASP A 134 13.42 5.39 7.92
C ASP A 134 14.64 5.61 8.86
N LYS A 135 15.78 5.02 8.50
CA LYS A 135 17.04 5.09 9.26
C LYS A 135 17.89 6.27 8.81
N VAL A 136 17.40 7.48 9.04
CA VAL A 136 18.00 8.71 8.48
C VAL A 136 19.45 8.95 8.93
N ASP A 137 19.80 8.62 10.18
CA ASP A 137 21.15 8.89 10.70
C ASP A 137 22.18 7.91 10.12
N ASP A 138 21.81 6.63 9.99
CA ASP A 138 22.62 5.63 9.29
C ASP A 138 22.80 5.99 7.81
N LEU A 139 21.73 6.48 7.16
CA LEU A 139 21.77 6.93 5.76
C LEU A 139 22.79 8.07 5.59
N LYS A 140 22.73 9.09 6.45
CA LYS A 140 23.65 10.24 6.44
C LYS A 140 25.10 9.79 6.66
N SER A 141 25.33 8.89 7.61
CA SER A 141 26.67 8.42 7.96
C SER A 141 27.29 7.55 6.85
N LYS A 142 26.50 6.65 6.25
CA LYS A 142 27.01 5.67 5.27
C LYS A 142 27.05 6.23 3.85
N PHE A 143 26.17 7.17 3.51
CA PHE A 143 26.05 7.74 2.16
C PHE A 143 26.05 9.27 2.20
N PRO A 144 27.14 9.91 2.66
CA PRO A 144 27.20 11.38 2.81
C PRO A 144 27.05 12.13 1.48
N ASN A 145 27.46 11.48 0.37
CA ASN A 145 27.42 12.03 -0.99
C ASN A 145 26.31 11.39 -1.84
N LEU A 146 25.23 10.92 -1.21
CA LEU A 146 24.08 10.36 -1.91
C LEU A 146 23.53 11.38 -2.92
N ASP A 147 23.47 11.01 -4.20
CA ASP A 147 22.71 11.75 -5.19
C ASP A 147 21.21 11.51 -4.95
N VAL A 148 20.55 12.54 -4.44
CA VAL A 148 19.13 12.48 -4.03
C VAL A 148 18.16 12.51 -5.21
N ASN A 149 18.62 12.86 -6.41
CA ASN A 149 17.83 12.89 -7.64
C ASN A 149 18.20 11.75 -8.60
N MET A 150 19.11 10.86 -8.22
CA MET A 150 19.47 9.70 -9.02
C MET A 150 18.26 8.78 -9.19
N GLU A 151 17.83 8.60 -10.44
CA GLU A 151 16.84 7.58 -10.77
C GLU A 151 17.51 6.19 -10.78
N SER A 152 16.92 5.24 -10.05
CA SER A 152 17.28 3.84 -10.21
C SER A 152 16.73 3.27 -11.53
N ARG A 153 17.09 2.02 -11.87
CA ARG A 153 16.63 1.31 -13.10
C ARG A 153 15.11 1.23 -13.28
N HIS A 154 14.32 1.60 -12.27
CA HIS A 154 12.85 1.56 -12.28
C HIS A 154 12.22 2.95 -12.08
N GLU A 155 12.92 4.04 -12.44
CA GLU A 155 12.43 5.42 -12.28
C GLU A 155 12.11 5.78 -10.81
N LEU A 156 12.61 4.99 -9.85
CA LEU A 156 12.43 5.24 -8.42
C LEU A 156 13.62 6.05 -7.91
N THR A 157 13.34 7.28 -7.47
CA THR A 157 14.30 8.15 -6.78
C THR A 157 14.39 7.80 -5.29
N PRO A 158 15.44 8.24 -4.58
CA PRO A 158 15.49 8.20 -3.12
C PRO A 158 14.25 8.80 -2.45
N LEU A 159 13.77 9.95 -2.97
CA LEU A 159 12.58 10.59 -2.42
C LEU A 159 11.31 9.76 -2.65
N ASP A 160 11.13 9.20 -3.84
CA ASP A 160 10.00 8.29 -4.10
C ASP A 160 10.03 7.05 -3.20
N CYS A 161 11.22 6.53 -2.89
CA CYS A 161 11.36 5.47 -1.90
C CYS A 161 10.86 5.91 -0.52
N ALA A 162 11.28 7.08 -0.05
CA ALA A 162 10.83 7.60 1.25
C ALA A 162 9.30 7.78 1.28
N ILE A 163 8.73 8.34 0.22
CA ILE A 163 7.29 8.56 0.08
C ILE A 163 6.53 7.21 0.08
N ARG A 164 6.97 6.26 -0.76
CA ARG A 164 6.33 4.95 -0.92
C ARG A 164 6.28 4.15 0.39
N PHE A 165 7.30 4.29 1.23
CA PHE A 165 7.41 3.55 2.48
C PHE A 165 6.96 4.32 3.71
N GLY A 166 6.49 5.56 3.53
CA GLY A 166 6.05 6.41 4.64
C GLY A 166 7.18 6.83 5.58
N SER A 167 8.41 6.89 5.07
CA SER A 167 9.64 7.16 5.83
C SER A 167 9.84 8.66 6.01
N GLU A 168 9.23 9.20 7.06
CA GLU A 168 9.09 10.64 7.29
C GLU A 168 10.43 11.35 7.51
N LEU A 169 11.32 10.77 8.32
CA LEU A 169 12.61 11.39 8.63
C LEU A 169 13.50 11.46 7.38
N CYS A 170 13.55 10.37 6.62
CA CYS A 170 14.25 10.31 5.35
C CYS A 170 13.62 11.24 4.31
N PHE A 171 12.28 11.34 4.25
CA PHE A 171 11.58 12.26 3.36
C PHE A 171 11.99 13.72 3.61
N VAL A 172 11.94 14.18 4.87
CA VAL A 172 12.34 15.54 5.25
C VAL A 172 13.81 15.79 4.91
N TYR A 173 14.70 14.84 5.25
CA TYR A 173 16.13 14.95 4.94
C TYR A 173 16.39 15.08 3.44
N LEU A 174 15.78 14.23 2.61
CA LEU A 174 15.98 14.22 1.16
C LEU A 174 15.43 15.51 0.51
N LYS A 175 14.26 15.98 0.95
CA LYS A 175 13.69 17.28 0.54
C LYS A 175 14.64 18.43 0.86
N ASN A 176 15.20 18.48 2.07
CA ASN A 176 16.17 19.51 2.47
C ASN A 176 17.48 19.44 1.68
N LYS A 177 17.82 18.27 1.13
CA LYS A 177 18.95 18.08 0.21
C LYS A 177 18.63 18.45 -1.24
N GLY A 178 17.41 18.92 -1.55
CA GLY A 178 17.00 19.35 -2.89
C GLY A 178 16.47 18.23 -3.77
N ALA A 179 15.97 17.13 -3.17
CA ALA A 179 15.28 16.09 -3.92
C ALA A 179 13.97 16.62 -4.52
N LYS A 180 13.66 16.21 -5.75
CA LYS A 180 12.46 16.61 -6.48
C LYS A 180 11.43 15.49 -6.52
N TYR A 181 10.16 15.87 -6.51
CA TYR A 181 9.07 14.96 -6.82
C TYR A 181 9.15 14.50 -8.27
N THR A 182 8.77 13.24 -8.50
CA THR A 182 8.57 12.69 -9.84
C THR A 182 7.08 12.69 -10.18
N LYS A 183 6.74 12.19 -11.38
CA LYS A 183 5.36 11.97 -11.83
C LYS A 183 4.65 10.80 -11.10
N TYR A 184 5.36 10.05 -10.26
CA TYR A 184 4.81 8.92 -9.50
C TYR A 184 4.70 9.17 -8.02
N SER A 185 5.26 10.27 -7.51
CA SER A 185 5.31 10.56 -6.08
C SER A 185 3.91 10.55 -5.45
N GLU A 186 2.89 11.07 -6.14
CA GLU A 186 1.50 11.09 -5.67
C GLU A 186 0.95 9.67 -5.48
N LYS A 187 1.18 8.79 -6.45
CA LYS A 187 0.81 7.36 -6.36
C LYS A 187 1.52 6.71 -5.18
N TYR A 188 2.80 7.01 -4.97
CA TYR A 188 3.57 6.46 -3.86
C TYR A 188 3.09 6.96 -2.50
N ALA A 189 2.66 8.21 -2.39
CA ALA A 189 2.16 8.75 -1.12
C ALA A 189 0.86 8.06 -0.70
N VAL A 190 -0.03 7.78 -1.66
CA VAL A 190 -1.24 6.98 -1.41
C VAL A 190 -0.89 5.56 -0.95
N GLN A 191 0.15 4.94 -1.54
CA GLN A 191 0.61 3.62 -1.12
C GLN A 191 1.27 3.63 0.28
N GLY A 192 2.07 4.65 0.57
CA GLY A 192 2.79 4.76 1.83
C GLY A 192 1.88 5.07 3.01
N GLY A 193 0.77 5.79 2.78
CA GLY A 193 -0.25 6.04 3.79
C GLY A 193 0.21 6.90 4.98
N ASN A 194 1.40 7.51 4.90
CA ASN A 194 1.89 8.44 5.92
C ASN A 194 1.22 9.81 5.72
N GLN A 195 0.37 10.20 6.67
CA GLN A 195 -0.40 11.44 6.62
C GLN A 195 0.47 12.69 6.59
N ASN A 196 1.59 12.72 7.32
CA ASN A 196 2.48 13.88 7.37
C ASN A 196 3.13 14.13 6.01
N ILE A 197 3.62 13.08 5.35
CA ILE A 197 4.15 13.17 3.99
C ILE A 197 3.06 13.63 3.02
N PHE A 198 1.86 13.05 3.12
CA PHE A 198 0.74 13.39 2.25
C PHE A 198 0.36 14.88 2.36
N MET A 199 0.23 15.38 3.59
CA MET A 199 -0.10 16.79 3.85
C MET A 199 1.01 17.73 3.34
N GLN A 200 2.28 17.40 3.61
CA GLN A 200 3.40 18.21 3.10
C GLN A 200 3.40 18.28 1.56
N MET A 201 3.09 17.17 0.87
CA MET A 201 3.01 17.18 -0.59
C MET A 201 1.90 18.09 -1.12
N ILE A 202 0.76 18.16 -0.44
CA ILE A 202 -0.32 19.11 -0.79
C ILE A 202 0.14 20.55 -0.59
N GLU A 203 0.78 20.85 0.54
CA GLU A 203 1.35 22.18 0.83
C GLU A 203 2.39 22.60 -0.21
N ASP A 204 3.17 21.64 -0.71
CA ASP A 204 4.13 21.82 -1.79
C ASP A 204 3.49 21.94 -3.20
N GLY A 205 2.17 21.94 -3.28
CA GLY A 205 1.39 22.16 -4.51
C GLY A 205 1.11 20.90 -5.34
N LYS A 206 1.25 19.69 -4.77
CA LYS A 206 0.85 18.46 -5.46
C LYS A 206 -0.67 18.24 -5.40
N SER A 207 -1.25 17.86 -6.53
CA SER A 207 -2.66 17.45 -6.63
C SER A 207 -2.76 15.92 -6.69
N PHE A 208 -3.78 15.38 -6.02
CA PHE A 208 -4.10 13.95 -5.99
C PHE A 208 -5.38 13.63 -6.78
N ASP A 209 -5.93 14.57 -7.53
CA ASP A 209 -7.23 14.44 -8.21
C ASP A 209 -7.25 13.23 -9.16
N HIS A 210 -6.13 12.96 -9.82
CA HIS A 210 -5.99 11.83 -10.75
C HIS A 210 -5.84 10.46 -10.07
N MET A 211 -5.68 10.41 -8.75
CA MET A 211 -5.58 9.15 -8.00
C MET A 211 -6.95 8.55 -7.70
N ILE A 212 -8.02 9.37 -7.71
CA ILE A 212 -9.40 8.90 -7.66
C ILE A 212 -9.80 8.53 -9.09
N SER A 213 -9.37 7.36 -9.57
CA SER A 213 -9.97 6.83 -10.79
C SER A 213 -11.42 6.49 -10.48
N SER A 214 -12.36 7.27 -11.01
CA SER A 214 -13.78 6.87 -11.10
C SER A 214 -13.86 5.61 -11.96
N ARG A 215 -13.74 4.42 -11.36
CA ARG A 215 -14.03 3.14 -12.01
C ARG A 215 -15.55 3.01 -12.21
N ASN A 216 -16.11 3.85 -13.07
CA ASN A 216 -17.31 3.52 -13.83
C ASN A 216 -16.84 3.01 -15.19
N ALA A 217 -16.27 1.82 -15.19
CA ALA A 217 -16.04 1.04 -16.40
C ALA A 217 -16.73 -0.31 -16.19
N SER A 218 -17.99 -0.35 -16.62
CA SER A 218 -18.66 -1.54 -17.16
C SER A 218 -18.57 -2.81 -16.32
N LEU A 219 -19.39 -2.88 -15.25
CA LEU A 219 -20.01 -4.14 -14.87
C LEU A 219 -21.04 -4.49 -15.94
N ASN A 220 -20.59 -5.03 -17.07
CA ASN A 220 -21.44 -5.87 -17.89
C ASN A 220 -21.54 -7.21 -17.16
N ILE A 221 -22.62 -7.35 -16.38
CA ILE A 221 -23.19 -8.64 -15.99
C ILE A 221 -23.73 -9.31 -17.25
#